data_AF-A0A2I0A0G0-F1
#
_entry.id   AF-A0A2I0A0G0-F1
#
_cell.length_a   1.000
_cell.length_b   1.000
_cell.length_c   1.000
_cell.angle_alpha   90.00
_cell.angle_beta   90.00
_cell.angle_gamma   90.00
#
_symmetry.space_group_name_H-M   'P 1'
#
loop_
_entity.id
_entity.type
_entity.pdbx_description
1 polymer ?
#
loop_
_entity_poly.entity_id
_entity_poly.type
_entity_poly.pdbx_seq_one_letter_code
_entity_poly.pdbx_strand_id
1 'polypeptide(L)'
;MSWLKSAVNKAVEVSGKHNLTRTVRNYADTVVHHAGQAVAGGAKILQDRMGTRSYKSFKQTVRRLEEAAIACRGPERVQLLRRWLLALKEIKRFSGESMNDKSLEEPQSLEETKNVTSMLFFDVDMEGEPKNFQDVFLHSQALEGITLSMAKREELLQFAQGAITGLKLNADVARLDAEAFELRQSIGGMKLFQISSGESNDATLEKTTILTVEVDKLKVLAESLANSSSKAEKRILDNRYQKEEALNYRAAKANEVGEIEKELVAEITVLEKQRYQLEAELKKVNISLIAANSRLSKTREERDQFDEASDQIVLHLKTKEDELSKSIVSCKVEADVVHTWINFLEDTWTLQATSIEMKEKQIKSEMISDLDTDVLIESYPTKFLEEEYLEVETKIVTAFSAADHMKELFYAEQGCRSRREDPEVKELFNAIEKIKLDFDSIERPLLEIEAQKARKEKATHSEEMQQHSTSSHAADPIPSPKYIADDSPMESSKSVTPTAEQHDPESELAKFEKEFGNVGMDYSNAEIGGWEFDELEQELRSEANK
;
A
#
# COMPACT_ATOMS: atom_id res chain seq x y z
N MET A 1 10.36 -24.28 -13.50
CA MET A 1 11.53 -25.18 -13.69
C MET A 1 12.04 -25.28 -15.14
N SER A 2 11.22 -25.09 -16.19
CA SER A 2 11.58 -25.41 -17.58
C SER A 2 12.85 -24.72 -18.13
N TRP A 3 13.15 -23.50 -17.69
CA TRP A 3 14.32 -22.73 -18.15
C TRP A 3 15.65 -23.43 -17.86
N LEU A 4 15.78 -24.11 -16.71
CA LEU A 4 17.02 -24.75 -16.30
C LEU A 4 17.31 -26.02 -17.13
N LYS A 5 16.27 -26.82 -17.43
CA LYS A 5 16.37 -27.92 -18.42
C LYS A 5 16.72 -27.42 -19.82
N SER A 6 16.13 -26.29 -20.24
CA SER A 6 16.43 -25.67 -21.54
C SER A 6 17.89 -25.22 -21.63
N ALA A 7 18.41 -24.55 -20.60
CA ALA A 7 19.81 -24.10 -20.52
C ALA A 7 20.81 -25.28 -20.55
N VAL A 8 20.55 -26.34 -19.78
CA VAL A 8 21.42 -27.53 -19.76
C VAL A 8 21.42 -28.26 -21.09
N ASN A 9 20.26 -28.44 -21.74
CA ASN A 9 20.20 -29.04 -23.08
C ASN A 9 20.96 -28.19 -24.10
N LYS A 10 20.80 -26.86 -24.09
CA LYS A 10 21.46 -25.94 -25.02
C LYS A 10 22.99 -25.90 -24.82
N ALA A 11 23.47 -26.07 -23.59
CA ALA A 11 24.90 -26.25 -23.31
C ALA A 11 25.45 -27.61 -23.77
N VAL A 12 24.66 -28.68 -23.62
CA VAL A 12 24.99 -30.03 -24.11
C VAL A 12 25.06 -30.09 -25.63
N GLU A 13 24.20 -29.35 -26.34
CA GLU A 13 24.12 -29.29 -27.80
C GLU A 13 25.36 -28.60 -28.43
N VAL A 14 25.96 -27.64 -27.72
CA VAL A 14 27.23 -26.99 -28.11
C VAL A 14 28.45 -27.88 -27.82
N SER A 15 28.38 -28.78 -26.84
CA SER A 15 29.49 -29.65 -26.43
C SER A 15 29.59 -30.93 -27.27
N GLY A 16 29.94 -30.76 -28.55
CA GLY A 16 30.07 -31.86 -29.51
C GLY A 16 31.26 -32.79 -29.23
N LYS A 17 30.96 -33.97 -28.63
CA LYS A 17 31.80 -35.18 -28.39
C LYS A 17 32.33 -35.35 -26.95
N HIS A 18 32.77 -36.60 -26.69
CA HIS A 18 33.40 -37.14 -25.49
C HIS A 18 32.46 -37.56 -24.33
N ASN A 19 32.84 -38.63 -23.62
CA ASN A 19 31.94 -39.38 -22.73
C ASN A 19 31.50 -38.63 -21.46
N LEU A 20 32.15 -37.49 -21.15
CA LEU A 20 31.83 -36.64 -20.00
C LEU A 20 30.35 -36.21 -19.99
N THR A 21 29.76 -35.96 -21.17
CA THR A 21 28.36 -35.56 -21.34
C THR A 21 27.37 -36.57 -20.76
N ARG A 22 27.72 -37.85 -20.65
CA ARG A 22 26.81 -38.89 -20.10
C ARG A 22 26.84 -38.91 -18.58
N THR A 23 28.01 -38.81 -17.96
CA THR A 23 28.15 -38.75 -16.50
C THR A 23 27.56 -37.45 -15.94
N VAL A 24 27.84 -36.31 -16.59
CA VAL A 24 27.27 -35.02 -16.18
C VAL A 24 25.76 -35.00 -16.36
N ARG A 25 25.22 -35.57 -17.47
CA ARG A 25 23.76 -35.71 -17.65
C ARG A 25 23.14 -36.60 -16.57
N ASN A 26 23.70 -37.78 -16.30
CA ASN A 26 23.17 -38.70 -15.28
C ASN A 26 23.21 -38.07 -13.87
N TYR A 27 24.26 -37.31 -13.55
CA TYR A 27 24.34 -36.58 -12.27
C TYR A 27 23.34 -35.42 -12.22
N ALA A 28 23.21 -34.64 -13.30
CA ALA A 28 22.21 -33.58 -13.40
C ALA A 28 20.77 -34.11 -13.33
N ASP A 29 20.45 -35.21 -14.01
CA ASP A 29 19.14 -35.87 -13.92
C ASP A 29 18.90 -36.43 -12.52
N THR A 30 19.92 -36.98 -11.85
CA THR A 30 19.80 -37.46 -10.45
C THR A 30 19.57 -36.29 -9.48
N VAL A 31 20.28 -35.17 -9.65
CA VAL A 31 20.07 -33.94 -8.86
C VAL A 31 18.71 -33.31 -9.16
N VAL A 32 18.26 -33.28 -10.42
CA VAL A 32 16.93 -32.78 -10.82
C VAL A 32 15.81 -33.71 -10.34
N HIS A 33 16.02 -35.02 -10.28
CA HIS A 33 15.07 -35.98 -9.75
C HIS A 33 15.01 -35.93 -8.23
N HIS A 34 16.15 -35.80 -7.56
CA HIS A 34 16.23 -35.67 -6.10
C HIS A 34 15.71 -34.30 -5.62
N ALA A 35 16.06 -33.20 -6.29
CA ALA A 35 15.46 -31.89 -6.05
C ALA A 35 13.98 -31.86 -6.44
N GLY A 36 13.59 -32.57 -7.50
CA GLY A 36 12.18 -32.76 -7.86
C GLY A 36 11.40 -33.49 -6.77
N GLN A 37 11.96 -34.55 -6.18
CA GLN A 37 11.39 -35.27 -5.04
C GLN A 37 11.47 -34.49 -3.73
N ALA A 38 12.48 -33.63 -3.53
CA ALA A 38 12.58 -32.76 -2.36
C ALA A 38 11.60 -31.57 -2.43
N VAL A 39 11.35 -31.02 -3.63
CA VAL A 39 10.35 -29.95 -3.85
C VAL A 39 8.94 -30.52 -3.85
N ALA A 40 8.68 -31.66 -4.50
CA ALA A 40 7.39 -32.35 -4.41
C ALA A 40 7.15 -32.91 -3.00
N GLY A 41 8.21 -33.36 -2.31
CA GLY A 41 8.17 -33.75 -0.91
C GLY A 41 7.91 -32.57 0.02
N GLY A 42 8.54 -31.41 -0.21
CA GLY A 42 8.26 -30.17 0.50
C GLY A 42 6.82 -29.68 0.28
N ALA A 43 6.32 -29.75 -0.96
CA ALA A 43 4.91 -29.47 -1.27
C ALA A 43 3.96 -30.43 -0.54
N LYS A 44 4.27 -31.73 -0.48
CA LYS A 44 3.51 -32.70 0.33
C LYS A 44 3.61 -32.44 1.83
N ILE A 45 4.77 -32.09 2.36
CA ILE A 45 4.95 -31.78 3.80
C ILE A 45 4.17 -30.52 4.20
N LEU A 46 4.01 -29.56 3.30
CA LEU A 46 3.12 -28.41 3.49
C LEU A 46 1.63 -28.77 3.37
N GLN A 47 1.27 -29.74 2.53
CA GLN A 47 -0.10 -30.25 2.43
C GLN A 47 -0.50 -31.13 3.63
N ASP A 48 0.36 -32.07 4.05
CA ASP A 48 0.07 -33.02 5.15
C ASP A 48 0.09 -32.36 6.55
N ARG A 49 0.73 -31.19 6.72
CA ARG A 49 0.64 -30.39 7.96
C ARG A 49 -0.47 -29.35 7.98
N MET A 50 -1.17 -29.12 6.86
CA MET A 50 -2.36 -28.25 6.80
C MET A 50 -3.61 -29.10 6.57
N GLY A 51 -4.36 -29.38 7.64
CA GLY A 51 -5.60 -30.15 7.57
C GLY A 51 -6.54 -29.63 6.49
N THR A 52 -7.06 -30.55 5.67
CA THR A 52 -7.63 -30.34 4.33
C THR A 52 -8.70 -29.23 4.24
N ARG A 53 -8.26 -27.97 4.07
CA ARG A 53 -9.12 -26.84 3.67
C ARG A 53 -8.80 -26.41 2.25
N SER A 54 -9.63 -26.89 1.31
CA SER A 54 -9.73 -26.31 -0.03
C SER A 54 -10.37 -24.93 0.09
N TYR A 55 -9.55 -23.87 -0.04
CA TYR A 55 -10.04 -22.50 -0.14
C TYR A 55 -10.76 -22.33 -1.47
N LYS A 56 -12.02 -21.86 -1.43
CA LYS A 56 -12.78 -21.56 -2.65
C LYS A 56 -12.60 -20.09 -3.03
N SER A 57 -12.63 -19.80 -4.34
CA SER A 57 -12.63 -18.42 -4.83
C SER A 57 -13.79 -17.63 -4.23
N PHE A 58 -13.47 -16.45 -3.69
CA PHE A 58 -14.46 -15.57 -3.08
C PHE A 58 -15.38 -14.99 -4.17
N LYS A 59 -14.81 -14.36 -5.20
CA LYS A 59 -15.52 -13.80 -6.37
C LYS A 59 -16.40 -14.84 -7.07
N GLN A 60 -15.93 -16.08 -7.24
CA GLN A 60 -16.73 -17.14 -7.87
C GLN A 60 -17.89 -17.61 -6.97
N THR A 61 -17.72 -17.61 -5.65
CA THR A 61 -18.78 -18.01 -4.73
C THR A 61 -19.85 -16.94 -4.60
N VAL A 62 -19.47 -15.65 -4.56
CA VAL A 62 -20.41 -14.51 -4.64
C VAL A 62 -21.31 -14.63 -5.86
N ARG A 63 -20.72 -14.79 -7.06
CA ARG A 63 -21.49 -14.90 -8.31
C ARG A 63 -22.47 -16.08 -8.32
N ARG A 64 -22.04 -17.26 -7.86
CA ARG A 64 -22.91 -18.46 -7.76
C ARG A 64 -24.07 -18.25 -6.78
N LEU A 65 -23.87 -17.46 -5.72
CA LEU A 65 -24.90 -17.13 -4.73
C LEU A 65 -25.98 -16.20 -5.35
N GLU A 66 -25.55 -15.26 -6.19
CA GLU A 66 -26.41 -14.35 -6.96
C GLU A 66 -27.17 -15.08 -8.10
N GLU A 67 -26.50 -15.98 -8.81
CA GLU A 67 -27.11 -16.87 -9.82
C GLU A 67 -28.21 -17.74 -9.18
N ALA A 68 -27.93 -18.34 -8.02
CA ALA A 68 -28.91 -19.14 -7.27
C ALA A 68 -30.11 -18.30 -6.75
N ALA A 69 -29.85 -17.07 -6.29
CA ALA A 69 -30.90 -16.12 -5.91
C ALA A 69 -31.90 -15.84 -7.04
N ILE A 70 -31.38 -15.58 -8.24
CA ILE A 70 -32.19 -15.22 -9.42
C ILE A 70 -32.90 -16.46 -10.00
N ALA A 71 -32.26 -17.63 -9.94
CA ALA A 71 -32.80 -18.88 -10.50
C ALA A 71 -33.95 -19.48 -9.66
N CYS A 72 -33.86 -19.44 -8.32
CA CYS A 72 -34.77 -20.21 -7.44
C CYS A 72 -36.24 -19.79 -7.53
N ARG A 73 -37.19 -20.74 -7.55
CA ARG A 73 -38.63 -20.45 -7.65
C ARG A 73 -39.46 -21.19 -6.59
N GLY A 74 -40.58 -20.58 -6.20
CA GLY A 74 -41.58 -21.18 -5.31
C GLY A 74 -40.97 -21.76 -4.01
N PRO A 75 -41.13 -23.07 -3.74
CA PRO A 75 -40.66 -23.69 -2.49
C PRO A 75 -39.12 -23.73 -2.37
N GLU A 76 -38.40 -23.83 -3.49
CA GLU A 76 -36.92 -23.87 -3.52
C GLU A 76 -36.33 -22.62 -2.88
N ARG A 77 -36.93 -21.46 -3.17
CA ARG A 77 -36.55 -20.14 -2.63
C ARG A 77 -36.69 -20.10 -1.11
N VAL A 78 -37.73 -20.72 -0.56
CA VAL A 78 -37.95 -20.81 0.89
C VAL A 78 -36.91 -21.73 1.53
N GLN A 79 -36.56 -22.84 0.88
CA GLN A 79 -35.50 -23.74 1.34
C GLN A 79 -34.10 -23.07 1.26
N LEU A 80 -33.82 -22.34 0.19
CA LEU A 80 -32.57 -21.61 -0.03
C LEU A 80 -32.36 -20.52 1.04
N LEU A 81 -33.38 -19.67 1.26
CA LEU A 81 -33.36 -18.67 2.33
C LEU A 81 -33.21 -19.28 3.72
N ARG A 82 -33.84 -20.43 4.00
CA ARG A 82 -33.66 -21.17 5.27
C ARG A 82 -32.22 -21.68 5.42
N ARG A 83 -31.62 -22.27 4.38
CA ARG A 83 -30.23 -22.74 4.38
C ARG A 83 -29.24 -21.59 4.63
N TRP A 84 -29.41 -20.45 3.95
CA TRP A 84 -28.58 -19.26 4.17
C TRP A 84 -28.71 -18.71 5.60
N LEU A 85 -29.95 -18.58 6.10
CA LEU A 85 -30.21 -18.11 7.46
C LEU A 85 -29.61 -19.04 8.53
N LEU A 86 -29.61 -20.36 8.30
CA LEU A 86 -28.97 -21.34 9.19
C LEU A 86 -27.44 -21.18 9.19
N ALA A 87 -26.80 -21.11 8.01
CA ALA A 87 -25.36 -20.90 7.90
C ALA A 87 -24.89 -19.60 8.57
N LEU A 88 -25.62 -18.50 8.39
CA LEU A 88 -25.32 -17.22 9.03
C LEU A 88 -25.50 -17.26 10.56
N LYS A 89 -26.56 -17.92 11.06
CA LYS A 89 -26.76 -18.16 12.50
C LYS A 89 -25.66 -19.03 13.10
N GLU A 90 -25.18 -20.03 12.35
CA GLU A 90 -24.12 -20.93 12.79
C GLU A 90 -22.77 -20.20 12.89
N ILE A 91 -22.39 -19.40 11.88
CA ILE A 91 -21.18 -18.56 11.94
C ILE A 91 -21.25 -17.57 13.12
N LYS A 92 -22.40 -16.91 13.33
CA LYS A 92 -22.59 -16.03 14.49
C LYS A 92 -22.47 -16.77 15.83
N ARG A 93 -22.91 -18.04 15.91
CA ARG A 93 -22.73 -18.90 17.09
C ARG A 93 -21.27 -19.25 17.37
N PHE A 94 -20.43 -19.39 16.35
CA PHE A 94 -18.98 -19.57 16.50
C PHE A 94 -18.21 -18.28 16.82
N SER A 95 -18.79 -17.10 16.54
CA SER A 95 -18.21 -15.80 16.90
C SER A 95 -18.25 -15.48 18.42
N GLY A 96 -19.05 -16.23 19.18
CA GLY A 96 -18.93 -16.33 20.64
C GLY A 96 -19.80 -15.36 21.45
N GLU A 97 -20.95 -15.84 21.92
CA GLU A 97 -21.40 -15.58 23.29
C GLU A 97 -22.32 -16.72 23.76
N SER A 98 -22.38 -16.98 25.08
CA SER A 98 -23.12 -18.10 25.65
C SER A 98 -24.25 -17.62 26.55
N MET A 99 -25.50 -17.92 26.15
CA MET A 99 -26.60 -18.20 27.08
C MET A 99 -27.73 -18.95 26.38
N ASN A 100 -28.61 -19.58 27.17
CA ASN A 100 -29.68 -20.45 26.70
C ASN A 100 -30.82 -19.71 25.99
N ASP A 101 -31.41 -20.35 24.99
CA ASP A 101 -32.85 -20.66 25.06
C ASP A 101 -33.17 -22.01 24.38
N LYS A 102 -34.32 -22.61 24.72
CA LYS A 102 -34.78 -23.92 24.24
C LYS A 102 -36.07 -23.79 23.44
N SER A 103 -36.01 -24.04 22.13
CA SER A 103 -37.15 -24.57 21.38
C SER A 103 -36.67 -25.41 20.19
N LEU A 104 -37.44 -26.45 19.87
CA LEU A 104 -37.16 -27.42 18.81
C LEU A 104 -37.74 -26.92 17.48
N GLU A 105 -37.05 -27.15 16.37
CA GLU A 105 -37.30 -28.33 15.52
C GLU A 105 -36.03 -28.70 14.73
N GLU A 106 -35.89 -29.98 14.39
CA GLU A 106 -34.75 -30.55 13.66
C GLU A 106 -35.19 -31.00 12.26
N PRO A 107 -34.36 -30.77 11.24
CA PRO A 107 -34.23 -31.77 10.17
C PRO A 107 -32.78 -31.99 9.71
N GLN A 108 -32.21 -33.13 10.12
CA GLN A 108 -31.46 -34.07 9.26
C GLN A 108 -30.58 -33.51 8.10
N SER A 109 -29.45 -32.85 8.39
CA SER A 109 -28.18 -33.05 7.65
C SER A 109 -26.92 -32.50 8.37
N LEU A 110 -26.64 -32.98 9.59
CA LEU A 110 -25.55 -32.50 10.46
C LEU A 110 -24.12 -32.71 9.91
N GLU A 111 -23.95 -33.47 8.83
CA GLU A 111 -22.67 -33.66 8.14
C GLU A 111 -22.37 -32.54 7.11
N GLU A 112 -23.38 -32.03 6.41
CA GLU A 112 -23.20 -31.02 5.35
C GLU A 112 -22.85 -29.63 5.93
N THR A 113 -23.44 -29.27 7.07
CA THR A 113 -23.31 -27.93 7.66
C THR A 113 -21.92 -27.65 8.24
N LYS A 114 -21.22 -28.68 8.73
CA LYS A 114 -19.82 -28.59 9.17
C LYS A 114 -18.90 -28.13 8.03
N ASN A 115 -19.14 -28.63 6.82
CA ASN A 115 -18.32 -28.32 5.64
C ASN A 115 -18.47 -26.86 5.21
N VAL A 116 -19.69 -26.30 5.23
CA VAL A 116 -19.91 -24.86 4.95
C VAL A 116 -19.28 -23.99 6.03
N THR A 117 -19.43 -24.36 7.30
CA THR A 117 -18.93 -23.59 8.45
C THR A 117 -17.39 -23.57 8.54
N SER A 118 -16.71 -24.60 8.04
CA SER A 118 -15.26 -24.64 7.91
C SER A 118 -14.73 -24.14 6.56
N MET A 119 -15.58 -23.66 5.66
CA MET A 119 -15.17 -23.20 4.33
C MET A 119 -14.71 -21.74 4.38
N LEU A 120 -13.41 -21.56 4.24
CA LEU A 120 -12.79 -20.25 4.06
C LEU A 120 -12.63 -19.94 2.57
N PHE A 121 -12.82 -18.67 2.23
CA PHE A 121 -12.84 -18.14 0.88
C PHE A 121 -11.69 -17.15 0.68
N PHE A 122 -10.98 -17.27 -0.43
CA PHE A 122 -9.81 -16.46 -0.72
C PHE A 122 -9.61 -16.36 -2.23
N ASP A 123 -9.18 -15.19 -2.70
CA ASP A 123 -8.69 -14.95 -4.07
C ASP A 123 -7.32 -14.28 -3.96
N VAL A 124 -6.41 -14.56 -4.90
CA VAL A 124 -5.00 -14.10 -4.83
C VAL A 124 -4.86 -12.58 -4.79
N ASP A 125 -5.81 -11.85 -5.39
CA ASP A 125 -5.83 -10.38 -5.44
C ASP A 125 -6.44 -9.71 -4.19
N MET A 126 -6.75 -10.47 -3.14
CA MET A 126 -7.40 -9.97 -1.92
C MET A 126 -6.40 -9.88 -0.76
N GLU A 127 -5.85 -8.69 -0.51
CA GLU A 127 -5.03 -8.43 0.68
C GLU A 127 -5.89 -8.51 1.97
N GLY A 128 -5.76 -9.59 2.72
CA GLY A 128 -6.40 -9.75 4.02
C GLY A 128 -6.60 -11.20 4.47
N GLU A 129 -7.20 -11.37 5.64
CA GLU A 129 -7.51 -12.68 6.20
C GLU A 129 -8.56 -13.46 5.36
N PRO A 130 -8.47 -14.80 5.31
CA PRO A 130 -9.44 -15.63 4.59
C PRO A 130 -10.88 -15.40 5.08
N LYS A 131 -11.77 -15.14 4.12
CA LYS A 131 -13.15 -14.74 4.36
C LYS A 131 -14.04 -15.93 4.68
N ASN A 132 -15.08 -15.72 5.48
CA ASN A 132 -16.08 -16.73 5.80
C ASN A 132 -17.34 -16.57 4.93
N PHE A 133 -18.33 -17.46 5.06
CA PHE A 133 -19.57 -17.35 4.27
C PHE A 133 -20.44 -16.11 4.64
N GLN A 134 -20.34 -15.56 5.85
CA GLN A 134 -21.00 -14.29 6.18
C GLN A 134 -20.39 -13.13 5.37
N ASP A 135 -19.07 -13.10 5.19
CA ASP A 135 -18.42 -12.11 4.31
C ASP A 135 -18.89 -12.26 2.85
N VAL A 136 -18.88 -13.49 2.32
CA VAL A 136 -19.37 -13.79 0.95
C VAL A 136 -20.83 -13.35 0.78
N PHE A 137 -21.68 -13.65 1.76
CA PHE A 137 -23.10 -13.30 1.73
C PHE A 137 -23.30 -11.78 1.75
N LEU A 138 -22.57 -11.06 2.61
CA LEU A 138 -22.65 -9.59 2.73
C LEU A 138 -22.12 -8.83 1.50
N HIS A 139 -21.21 -9.42 0.73
CA HIS A 139 -20.73 -8.83 -0.54
C HIS A 139 -21.61 -9.19 -1.75
N SER A 140 -22.60 -10.07 -1.59
CA SER A 140 -23.46 -10.54 -2.69
C SER A 140 -24.77 -9.75 -2.82
N GLN A 141 -25.20 -9.50 -4.05
CA GLN A 141 -26.52 -8.96 -4.37
C GLN A 141 -27.63 -10.03 -4.29
N ALA A 142 -27.38 -11.18 -3.64
CA ALA A 142 -28.28 -12.33 -3.64
C ALA A 142 -29.66 -12.03 -3.00
N LEU A 143 -29.69 -11.22 -1.92
CA LEU A 143 -30.96 -10.78 -1.33
C LEU A 143 -31.75 -9.81 -2.22
N GLU A 144 -31.05 -8.93 -2.94
CA GLU A 144 -31.65 -8.01 -3.90
C GLU A 144 -32.22 -8.78 -5.10
N GLY A 145 -31.47 -9.74 -5.64
CA GLY A 145 -31.91 -10.65 -6.70
C GLY A 145 -33.16 -11.45 -6.33
N ILE A 146 -33.23 -12.01 -5.12
CA ILE A 146 -34.44 -12.67 -4.62
C ILE A 146 -35.61 -11.68 -4.57
N THR A 147 -35.41 -10.49 -4.02
CA THR A 147 -36.46 -9.47 -3.85
C THR A 147 -37.00 -8.99 -5.20
N LEU A 148 -36.12 -8.69 -6.16
CA LEU A 148 -36.47 -8.34 -7.55
C LEU A 148 -37.21 -9.48 -8.26
N SER A 149 -36.87 -10.74 -7.97
CA SER A 149 -37.57 -11.92 -8.49
C SER A 149 -38.93 -12.19 -7.83
N MET A 150 -39.28 -11.45 -6.77
CA MET A 150 -40.62 -11.44 -6.17
C MET A 150 -41.46 -10.31 -6.75
N ALA A 151 -40.94 -9.07 -6.78
CA ALA A 151 -41.65 -7.90 -7.31
C ALA A 151 -42.18 -8.11 -8.74
N LYS A 152 -41.31 -8.57 -9.66
CA LYS A 152 -41.68 -8.84 -11.07
C LYS A 152 -42.76 -9.91 -11.24
N ARG A 153 -43.00 -10.77 -10.25
CA ARG A 153 -44.09 -11.77 -10.28
C ARG A 153 -45.41 -11.16 -9.82
N GLU A 154 -45.37 -10.26 -8.84
CA GLU A 154 -46.54 -9.54 -8.34
C GLU A 154 -47.09 -8.60 -9.42
N GLU A 155 -46.21 -7.86 -10.11
CA GLU A 155 -46.56 -7.02 -11.27
C GLU A 155 -47.28 -7.82 -12.37
N LEU A 156 -46.76 -9.01 -12.72
CA LEU A 156 -47.38 -9.91 -13.71
C LEU A 156 -48.72 -10.49 -13.24
N LEU A 157 -48.89 -10.75 -11.94
CA LEU A 157 -50.16 -11.21 -11.37
C LEU A 157 -51.22 -10.11 -11.42
N GLN A 158 -50.86 -8.88 -11.04
CA GLN A 158 -51.75 -7.72 -11.11
C GLN A 158 -52.16 -7.39 -12.55
N PHE A 159 -51.21 -7.47 -13.51
CA PHE A 159 -51.51 -7.31 -14.94
C PHE A 159 -52.47 -8.39 -15.46
N ALA A 160 -52.23 -9.66 -15.13
CA ALA A 160 -53.12 -10.76 -15.52
C ALA A 160 -54.52 -10.63 -14.90
N GLN A 161 -54.61 -10.23 -13.63
CA GLN A 161 -55.88 -10.00 -12.95
C GLN A 161 -56.66 -8.82 -13.54
N GLY A 162 -55.97 -7.73 -13.93
CA GLY A 162 -56.57 -6.60 -14.65
C GLY A 162 -57.10 -6.97 -16.03
N ALA A 163 -56.37 -7.81 -16.78
CA ALA A 163 -56.84 -8.33 -18.07
C ALA A 163 -58.12 -9.19 -17.90
N ILE A 164 -58.17 -10.04 -16.87
CA ILE A 164 -59.33 -10.90 -16.57
C ILE A 164 -60.56 -10.08 -16.17
N THR A 165 -60.42 -9.02 -15.35
CA THR A 165 -61.56 -8.17 -14.97
C THR A 165 -62.06 -7.34 -16.15
N GLY A 166 -61.17 -6.85 -17.01
CA GLY A 166 -61.54 -6.17 -18.26
C GLY A 166 -62.33 -7.06 -19.22
N LEU A 167 -61.89 -8.31 -19.42
CA LEU A 167 -62.61 -9.30 -20.24
C LEU A 167 -64.00 -9.61 -19.68
N LYS A 168 -64.15 -9.70 -18.36
CA LYS A 168 -65.45 -9.96 -17.71
C LYS A 168 -66.43 -8.81 -17.92
N LEU A 169 -66.00 -7.57 -17.71
CA LEU A 169 -66.83 -6.38 -17.96
C LEU A 169 -67.34 -6.34 -19.42
N ASN A 170 -66.50 -6.66 -20.39
CA ASN A 170 -66.87 -6.65 -21.81
C ASN A 170 -67.97 -7.68 -22.14
N ALA A 171 -67.94 -8.86 -21.50
CA ALA A 171 -68.98 -9.88 -21.64
C ALA A 171 -70.32 -9.48 -20.99
N ASP A 172 -70.28 -8.75 -19.86
CA ASP A 172 -71.48 -8.23 -19.22
C ASP A 172 -72.12 -7.07 -20.03
N VAL A 173 -71.31 -6.21 -20.66
CA VAL A 173 -71.79 -5.16 -21.59
C VAL A 173 -72.48 -5.77 -22.82
N ALA A 174 -71.87 -6.75 -23.47
CA ALA A 174 -72.45 -7.41 -24.64
C ALA A 174 -73.82 -8.09 -24.36
N ARG A 175 -74.04 -8.56 -23.12
CA ARG A 175 -75.33 -9.08 -22.68
C ARG A 175 -76.37 -7.98 -22.47
N LEU A 176 -75.99 -6.86 -21.86
CA LEU A 176 -76.88 -5.71 -21.65
C LEU A 176 -77.34 -5.08 -22.98
N ASP A 177 -76.49 -5.01 -24.00
CA ASP A 177 -76.87 -4.54 -25.33
C ASP A 177 -77.90 -5.48 -26.01
N ALA A 178 -77.76 -6.80 -25.82
CA ALA A 178 -78.75 -7.77 -26.31
C ALA A 178 -80.10 -7.64 -25.58
N GLU A 179 -80.11 -7.51 -24.25
CA GLU A 179 -81.33 -7.27 -23.46
C GLU A 179 -82.00 -5.94 -23.86
N ALA A 180 -81.21 -4.89 -24.12
CA ALA A 180 -81.71 -3.60 -24.59
C ALA A 180 -82.28 -3.65 -26.03
N PHE A 181 -81.78 -4.53 -26.89
CA PHE A 181 -82.31 -4.76 -28.23
C PHE A 181 -83.70 -5.43 -28.19
N GLU A 182 -83.84 -6.50 -27.40
CA GLU A 182 -85.12 -7.20 -27.22
C GLU A 182 -86.22 -6.29 -26.64
N LEU A 183 -85.87 -5.48 -25.63
CA LEU A 183 -86.80 -4.49 -25.06
C LEU A 183 -87.26 -3.45 -26.09
N ARG A 184 -86.37 -2.99 -26.98
CA ARG A 184 -86.74 -2.09 -28.10
C ARG A 184 -87.68 -2.75 -29.10
N GLN A 185 -87.45 -4.03 -29.42
CA GLN A 185 -88.32 -4.78 -30.33
C GLN A 185 -89.73 -4.97 -29.75
N SER A 186 -89.83 -5.34 -28.47
CA SER A 186 -91.11 -5.53 -27.77
C SER A 186 -91.96 -4.25 -27.75
N ILE A 187 -91.36 -3.10 -27.45
CA ILE A 187 -92.02 -1.78 -27.47
C ILE A 187 -92.50 -1.42 -28.89
N GLY A 188 -91.78 -1.82 -29.93
CA GLY A 188 -92.22 -1.64 -31.32
C GLY A 188 -93.50 -2.41 -31.66
N GLY A 189 -93.59 -3.67 -31.21
CA GLY A 189 -94.75 -4.54 -31.49
C GLY A 189 -96.05 -4.10 -30.81
N MET A 190 -95.99 -3.54 -29.59
CA MET A 190 -97.19 -3.15 -28.84
C MET A 190 -97.98 -1.97 -29.46
N LYS A 191 -97.38 -1.21 -30.39
CA LYS A 191 -97.95 0.06 -30.88
C LYS A 191 -99.02 -0.09 -31.98
N LEU A 192 -99.39 -1.31 -32.37
CA LEU A 192 -100.24 -1.58 -33.54
C LEU A 192 -101.72 -1.88 -33.22
N PHE A 193 -102.08 -2.12 -31.95
CA PHE A 193 -103.33 -2.83 -31.59
C PHE A 193 -104.52 -1.98 -31.13
N GLN A 194 -104.61 -0.69 -31.49
CA GLN A 194 -105.70 0.16 -30.99
C GLN A 194 -106.27 1.14 -32.04
N ILE A 195 -107.40 0.75 -32.65
CA ILE A 195 -108.61 1.54 -33.00
C ILE A 195 -109.55 0.64 -33.83
N SER A 196 -110.65 0.17 -33.24
CA SER A 196 -111.85 -0.33 -33.94
C SER A 196 -112.97 -0.69 -32.95
N SER A 197 -114.18 -0.19 -33.19
CA SER A 197 -115.51 -0.83 -32.98
C SER A 197 -116.61 0.25 -32.92
N GLY A 198 -117.85 -0.12 -33.21
CA GLY A 198 -118.95 0.81 -33.55
C GLY A 198 -120.19 0.82 -32.66
N GLU A 199 -121.22 1.46 -33.19
CA GLU A 199 -122.48 1.92 -32.58
C GLU A 199 -123.40 0.84 -31.97
N SER A 200 -124.18 1.21 -30.94
CA SER A 200 -125.66 1.03 -30.89
C SER A 200 -126.23 1.55 -29.55
N ASN A 201 -127.47 2.04 -29.55
CA ASN A 201 -128.11 2.74 -28.42
C ASN A 201 -129.51 2.21 -28.06
N ASP A 202 -129.63 1.30 -27.08
CA ASP A 202 -130.87 1.11 -26.30
C ASP A 202 -130.65 0.51 -24.89
N ALA A 203 -129.44 0.65 -24.34
CA ALA A 203 -129.08 0.13 -23.01
C ALA A 203 -128.59 1.27 -22.09
N THR A 204 -129.11 2.48 -22.29
CA THR A 204 -128.42 3.72 -21.91
C THR A 204 -128.50 4.07 -20.41
N LEU A 205 -129.65 3.91 -19.76
CA LEU A 205 -129.85 4.48 -18.41
C LEU A 205 -129.08 3.72 -17.31
N GLU A 206 -129.23 2.40 -17.23
CA GLU A 206 -128.50 1.57 -16.25
C GLU A 206 -126.99 1.58 -16.51
N LYS A 207 -126.59 1.52 -17.78
CA LYS A 207 -125.19 1.68 -18.21
C LYS A 207 -124.63 3.05 -17.83
N THR A 208 -125.43 4.13 -17.87
CA THR A 208 -125.01 5.46 -17.41
C THR A 208 -124.74 5.46 -15.90
N THR A 209 -125.62 4.87 -15.09
CA THR A 209 -125.42 4.78 -13.62
C THR A 209 -124.20 3.93 -13.25
N ILE A 210 -123.95 2.83 -13.98
CA ILE A 210 -122.74 2.02 -13.80
C ILE A 210 -121.49 2.81 -14.23
N LEU A 211 -121.56 3.55 -15.34
CA LEU A 211 -120.47 4.42 -15.81
C LEU A 211 -120.17 5.55 -14.84
N THR A 212 -121.14 6.21 -14.20
CA THR A 212 -120.85 7.26 -13.21
C THR A 212 -120.14 6.71 -11.98
N VAL A 213 -120.59 5.56 -11.47
CA VAL A 213 -119.91 4.87 -10.34
C VAL A 213 -118.49 4.44 -10.71
N GLU A 214 -118.25 3.98 -11.94
CA GLU A 214 -116.89 3.61 -12.39
C GLU A 214 -116.00 4.85 -12.62
N VAL A 215 -116.56 5.95 -13.12
CA VAL A 215 -115.85 7.25 -13.25
C VAL A 215 -115.43 7.79 -11.88
N ASP A 216 -116.28 7.70 -10.85
CA ASP A 216 -115.89 8.14 -9.50
C ASP A 216 -114.80 7.25 -8.88
N LYS A 217 -114.82 5.93 -9.11
CA LYS A 217 -113.69 5.05 -8.73
C LYS A 217 -112.40 5.46 -9.45
N LEU A 218 -112.46 5.67 -10.76
CA LEU A 218 -111.31 6.08 -11.58
C LEU A 218 -110.76 7.43 -11.14
N LYS A 219 -111.63 8.36 -10.70
CA LYS A 219 -111.24 9.65 -10.12
C LYS A 219 -110.52 9.50 -8.79
N VAL A 220 -111.03 8.67 -7.87
CA VAL A 220 -110.35 8.36 -6.59
C VAL A 220 -109.01 7.65 -6.81
N LEU A 221 -108.93 6.76 -7.80
CA LEU A 221 -107.68 6.09 -8.20
C LEU A 221 -106.68 7.09 -8.80
N ALA A 222 -107.12 8.01 -9.66
CA ALA A 222 -106.27 9.05 -10.24
C ALA A 222 -105.74 10.03 -9.17
N GLU A 223 -106.58 10.44 -8.22
CA GLU A 223 -106.18 11.28 -7.08
C GLU A 223 -105.22 10.54 -6.13
N SER A 224 -105.46 9.25 -5.88
CA SER A 224 -104.54 8.40 -5.10
C SER A 224 -103.19 8.23 -5.80
N LEU A 225 -103.19 8.07 -7.12
CA LEU A 225 -101.99 7.97 -7.94
C LEU A 225 -101.21 9.29 -7.97
N ALA A 226 -101.89 10.44 -8.12
CA ALA A 226 -101.27 11.77 -8.07
C ALA A 226 -100.62 12.05 -6.70
N ASN A 227 -101.32 11.75 -5.61
CA ASN A 227 -100.79 11.85 -4.25
C ASN A 227 -99.58 10.92 -4.03
N SER A 228 -99.61 9.71 -4.60
CA SER A 228 -98.47 8.79 -4.56
C SER A 228 -97.27 9.30 -5.36
N SER A 229 -97.50 9.85 -6.57
CA SER A 229 -96.46 10.44 -7.44
C SER A 229 -95.79 11.62 -6.76
N SER A 230 -96.56 12.59 -6.25
CA SER A 230 -96.03 13.74 -5.51
C SER A 230 -95.19 13.31 -4.29
N LYS A 231 -95.61 12.26 -3.59
CA LYS A 231 -94.84 11.66 -2.47
C LYS A 231 -93.59 10.89 -2.93
N ALA A 232 -93.52 10.42 -4.18
CA ALA A 232 -92.32 9.85 -4.77
C ALA A 232 -91.36 10.96 -5.25
N GLU A 233 -91.87 11.96 -5.96
CA GLU A 233 -91.15 13.15 -6.42
C GLU A 233 -90.46 13.89 -5.26
N LYS A 234 -91.17 14.10 -4.13
CA LYS A 234 -90.54 14.70 -2.95
C LYS A 234 -89.38 13.86 -2.42
N ARG A 235 -89.52 12.53 -2.29
CA ARG A 235 -88.41 11.66 -1.85
C ARG A 235 -87.22 11.71 -2.82
N ILE A 236 -87.48 11.84 -4.13
CA ILE A 236 -86.44 12.00 -5.15
C ILE A 236 -85.72 13.34 -4.97
N LEU A 237 -86.44 14.43 -4.65
CA LEU A 237 -85.85 15.73 -4.32
C LEU A 237 -84.99 15.65 -3.05
N ASP A 238 -85.56 15.14 -1.95
CA ASP A 238 -84.89 15.00 -0.65
C ASP A 238 -83.61 14.15 -0.78
N ASN A 239 -83.64 13.06 -1.56
CA ASN A 239 -82.48 12.21 -1.81
C ASN A 239 -81.43 12.85 -2.74
N ARG A 240 -81.84 13.64 -3.74
CA ARG A 240 -80.91 14.42 -4.57
C ARG A 240 -80.15 15.44 -3.73
N TYR A 241 -80.83 16.14 -2.84
CA TYR A 241 -80.22 17.10 -1.92
C TYR A 241 -79.19 16.43 -1.00
N GLN A 242 -79.55 15.33 -0.33
CA GLN A 242 -78.60 14.55 0.49
C GLN A 242 -77.38 14.05 -0.30
N LYS A 243 -77.57 13.65 -1.57
CA LYS A 243 -76.47 13.26 -2.46
C LYS A 243 -75.57 14.45 -2.81
N GLU A 244 -76.15 15.62 -3.03
CA GLU A 244 -75.42 16.86 -3.32
C GLU A 244 -74.59 17.34 -2.11
N GLU A 245 -75.18 17.32 -0.90
CA GLU A 245 -74.44 17.57 0.35
C GLU A 245 -73.27 16.60 0.54
N ALA A 246 -73.49 15.30 0.33
CA ALA A 246 -72.45 14.28 0.45
C ALA A 246 -71.32 14.44 -0.59
N LEU A 247 -71.64 14.90 -1.81
CA LEU A 247 -70.66 15.23 -2.84
C LEU A 247 -69.86 16.50 -2.49
N ASN A 248 -70.54 17.54 -1.99
CA ASN A 248 -69.90 18.79 -1.57
C ASN A 248 -68.96 18.55 -0.36
N TYR A 249 -69.38 17.76 0.63
CA TYR A 249 -68.51 17.34 1.74
C TYR A 249 -67.31 16.52 1.24
N ARG A 250 -67.52 15.57 0.32
CA ARG A 250 -66.41 14.79 -0.26
C ARG A 250 -65.42 15.69 -1.02
N ALA A 251 -65.90 16.67 -1.77
CA ALA A 251 -65.05 17.63 -2.48
C ALA A 251 -64.25 18.52 -1.51
N ALA A 252 -64.90 19.05 -0.47
CA ALA A 252 -64.24 19.84 0.56
C ALA A 252 -63.14 19.03 1.29
N LYS A 253 -63.43 17.78 1.69
CA LYS A 253 -62.45 16.91 2.35
C LYS A 253 -61.31 16.48 1.42
N ALA A 254 -61.59 16.28 0.13
CA ALA A 254 -60.54 15.99 -0.86
C ALA A 254 -59.59 17.18 -1.05
N ASN A 255 -60.12 18.42 -1.04
CA ASN A 255 -59.29 19.62 -1.10
C ASN A 255 -58.44 19.78 0.18
N GLU A 256 -59.03 19.60 1.37
CA GLU A 256 -58.31 19.67 2.66
C GLU A 256 -57.15 18.67 2.71
N VAL A 257 -57.40 17.41 2.34
CA VAL A 257 -56.35 16.37 2.26
C VAL A 257 -55.30 16.72 1.21
N GLY A 258 -55.71 17.27 0.07
CA GLY A 258 -54.80 17.68 -1.01
C GLY A 258 -53.91 18.87 -0.66
N GLU A 259 -54.33 19.79 0.22
CA GLU A 259 -53.43 20.85 0.73
C GLU A 259 -52.44 20.29 1.77
N ILE A 260 -52.89 19.40 2.67
CA ILE A 260 -52.01 18.71 3.63
C ILE A 260 -50.96 17.85 2.89
N GLU A 261 -51.36 17.16 1.81
CA GLU A 261 -50.45 16.38 0.96
C GLU A 261 -49.37 17.27 0.33
N LYS A 262 -49.72 18.46 -0.17
CA LYS A 262 -48.74 19.43 -0.71
C LYS A 262 -47.80 19.95 0.37
N GLU A 263 -48.30 20.23 1.57
CA GLU A 263 -47.48 20.70 2.70
C GLU A 263 -46.45 19.65 3.11
N LEU A 264 -46.88 18.39 3.27
CA LEU A 264 -45.99 17.26 3.57
C LEU A 264 -44.98 16.99 2.45
N VAL A 265 -45.39 17.05 1.18
CA VAL A 265 -44.46 16.95 0.03
C VAL A 265 -43.44 18.08 0.06
N ALA A 266 -43.85 19.32 0.35
CA ALA A 266 -42.94 20.46 0.46
C ALA A 266 -41.92 20.25 1.59
N GLU A 267 -42.36 19.83 2.78
CA GLU A 267 -41.50 19.49 3.93
C GLU A 267 -40.49 18.40 3.58
N ILE A 268 -40.94 17.31 2.94
CA ILE A 268 -40.07 16.23 2.47
C ILE A 268 -38.97 16.79 1.54
N THR A 269 -39.30 17.63 0.55
CA THR A 269 -38.27 18.22 -0.33
C THR A 269 -37.29 19.17 0.39
N VAL A 270 -37.62 19.67 1.58
CA VAL A 270 -36.70 20.48 2.41
C VAL A 270 -35.80 19.56 3.23
N LEU A 271 -36.36 18.53 3.85
CA LEU A 271 -35.61 17.52 4.61
C LEU A 271 -34.62 16.75 3.72
N GLU A 272 -35.00 16.42 2.48
CA GLU A 272 -34.10 15.81 1.50
C GLU A 272 -32.90 16.71 1.16
N LYS A 273 -33.13 18.02 0.95
CA LYS A 273 -32.05 18.99 0.69
C LYS A 273 -31.11 19.11 1.90
N GLN A 274 -31.64 19.11 3.12
CA GLN A 274 -30.84 19.07 4.34
C GLN A 274 -30.02 17.78 4.44
N ARG A 275 -30.60 16.62 4.10
CA ARG A 275 -29.90 15.33 4.05
C ARG A 275 -28.72 15.38 3.08
N TYR A 276 -28.91 15.86 1.86
CA TYR A 276 -27.82 16.01 0.87
C TYR A 276 -26.71 16.96 1.34
N GLN A 277 -27.05 18.07 2.02
CA GLN A 277 -26.04 18.98 2.58
C GLN A 277 -25.23 18.34 3.72
N LEU A 278 -25.89 17.58 4.60
CA LEU A 278 -25.22 16.84 5.68
C LEU A 278 -24.34 15.71 5.13
N GLU A 279 -24.79 14.98 4.09
CA GLU A 279 -23.97 14.01 3.37
C GLU A 279 -22.72 14.65 2.75
N ALA A 280 -22.82 15.87 2.22
CA ALA A 280 -21.71 16.59 1.61
C ALA A 280 -20.66 17.05 2.65
N GLU A 281 -21.09 17.64 3.76
CA GLU A 281 -20.18 18.01 4.86
C GLU A 281 -19.58 16.75 5.53
N LEU A 282 -20.32 15.65 5.67
CA LEU A 282 -19.78 14.38 6.16
C LEU A 282 -18.66 13.83 5.26
N LYS A 283 -18.83 13.87 3.94
CA LYS A 283 -17.79 13.46 2.97
C LYS A 283 -16.52 14.32 3.10
N LYS A 284 -16.69 15.64 3.24
CA LYS A 284 -15.61 16.62 3.44
C LYS A 284 -14.86 16.43 4.78
N VAL A 285 -15.59 16.15 5.85
CA VAL A 285 -15.01 15.78 7.16
C VAL A 285 -14.25 14.45 7.06
N ASN A 286 -14.80 13.45 6.37
CA ASN A 286 -14.12 12.16 6.19
C ASN A 286 -12.80 12.28 5.39
N ILE A 287 -12.78 13.06 4.30
CA ILE A 287 -11.55 13.36 3.54
C ILE A 287 -10.53 14.06 4.45
N SER A 288 -10.98 15.03 5.24
CA SER A 288 -10.12 15.77 6.18
C SER A 288 -9.56 14.89 7.31
N LEU A 289 -10.36 13.91 7.78
CA LEU A 289 -9.98 12.92 8.79
C LEU A 289 -8.95 11.93 8.24
N ILE A 290 -9.12 11.43 7.01
CA ILE A 290 -8.14 10.58 6.32
C ILE A 290 -6.82 11.35 6.19
N ALA A 291 -6.84 12.59 5.68
CA ALA A 291 -5.65 13.43 5.55
C ALA A 291 -5.02 13.83 6.90
N ALA A 292 -5.77 13.84 8.00
CA ALA A 292 -5.23 14.00 9.35
C ALA A 292 -4.56 12.71 9.85
N ASN A 293 -5.18 11.55 9.63
CA ASN A 293 -4.64 10.25 10.02
C ASN A 293 -3.35 9.90 9.24
N SER A 294 -3.27 10.19 7.93
CA SER A 294 -2.04 10.00 7.15
C SER A 294 -0.88 10.85 7.68
N ARG A 295 -1.14 12.12 8.05
CA ARG A 295 -0.13 13.00 8.67
C ARG A 295 0.28 12.48 10.06
N LEU A 296 -0.67 12.06 10.88
CA LEU A 296 -0.41 11.47 12.19
C LEU A 296 0.42 10.18 12.10
N SER A 297 0.17 9.35 11.09
CA SER A 297 0.96 8.14 10.82
C SER A 297 2.40 8.51 10.44
N LYS A 298 2.58 9.42 9.48
CA LYS A 298 3.90 9.89 9.06
C LYS A 298 4.71 10.48 10.22
N THR A 299 4.13 11.37 11.03
CA THR A 299 4.86 11.97 12.16
C THR A 299 5.12 10.99 13.32
N ARG A 300 4.35 9.90 13.44
CA ARG A 300 4.71 8.79 14.33
C ARG A 300 5.91 8.02 13.79
N GLU A 301 5.91 7.69 12.50
CA GLU A 301 7.00 7.00 11.84
C GLU A 301 8.31 7.81 11.86
N GLU A 302 8.25 9.12 11.60
CA GLU A 302 9.38 10.05 11.71
C GLU A 302 9.98 10.08 13.13
N ARG A 303 9.13 10.00 14.17
CA ARG A 303 9.57 9.84 15.55
C ARG A 303 10.20 8.46 15.79
N ASP A 304 9.55 7.38 15.37
CA ASP A 304 10.04 6.02 15.62
C ASP A 304 11.40 5.76 14.92
N GLN A 305 11.62 6.36 13.74
CA GLN A 305 12.92 6.39 13.07
C GLN A 305 13.96 7.23 13.82
N PHE A 306 13.57 8.36 14.43
CA PHE A 306 14.45 9.18 15.26
C PHE A 306 14.84 8.48 16.56
N ASP A 307 13.90 7.83 17.25
CA ASP A 307 14.14 7.12 18.51
C ASP A 307 15.10 5.95 18.29
N GLU A 308 14.91 5.13 17.24
CA GLU A 308 15.84 4.07 16.82
C GLU A 308 17.24 4.62 16.49
N ALA A 309 17.34 5.72 15.74
CA ALA A 309 18.62 6.35 15.43
C ALA A 309 19.32 6.92 16.68
N SER A 310 18.55 7.42 17.65
CA SER A 310 19.05 7.90 18.94
C SER A 310 19.61 6.75 19.78
N ASP A 311 18.90 5.63 19.89
CA ASP A 311 19.37 4.43 20.60
C ASP A 311 20.64 3.83 19.96
N GLN A 312 20.74 3.84 18.63
CA GLN A 312 21.97 3.43 17.93
C GLN A 312 23.18 4.34 18.26
N ILE A 313 22.97 5.66 18.36
CA ILE A 313 24.02 6.62 18.78
C ILE A 313 24.43 6.35 20.24
N VAL A 314 23.48 6.15 21.15
CA VAL A 314 23.76 5.84 22.56
C VAL A 314 24.55 4.52 22.68
N LEU A 315 24.18 3.49 21.93
CA LEU A 315 24.87 2.20 21.92
C LEU A 315 26.30 2.30 21.37
N HIS A 316 26.53 3.08 20.31
CA HIS A 316 27.87 3.35 19.78
C HIS A 316 28.73 4.12 20.80
N LEU A 317 28.18 5.19 21.41
CA LEU A 317 28.87 5.95 22.45
C LEU A 317 29.24 5.08 23.65
N LYS A 318 28.33 4.20 24.09
CA LYS A 318 28.61 3.25 25.18
C LYS A 318 29.71 2.25 24.80
N THR A 319 29.72 1.77 23.57
CA THR A 319 30.79 0.90 23.05
C THR A 319 32.14 1.62 23.07
N LYS A 320 32.18 2.91 22.70
CA LYS A 320 33.41 3.73 22.75
C LYS A 320 33.87 4.03 24.18
N GLU A 321 32.96 4.27 25.12
CA GLU A 321 33.28 4.37 26.55
C GLU A 321 33.94 3.09 27.07
N ASP A 322 33.42 1.92 26.69
CA ASP A 322 33.95 0.63 27.12
C ASP A 322 35.27 0.25 26.43
N GLU A 323 35.52 0.72 25.20
CA GLU A 323 36.83 0.62 24.53
C GLU A 323 37.87 1.52 25.22
N LEU A 324 37.56 2.80 25.44
CA LEU A 324 38.44 3.74 26.13
C LEU A 324 38.76 3.29 27.55
N SER A 325 37.78 2.74 28.27
CA SER A 325 37.97 2.18 29.62
C SER A 325 38.99 1.03 29.62
N LYS A 326 38.97 0.15 28.61
CA LYS A 326 39.98 -0.93 28.46
C LYS A 326 41.36 -0.37 28.13
N SER A 327 41.42 0.62 27.24
CA SER A 327 42.67 1.32 26.89
C SER A 327 43.32 1.98 28.11
N ILE A 328 42.54 2.71 28.92
CA ILE A 328 42.99 3.35 30.16
C ILE A 328 43.52 2.31 31.18
N VAL A 329 42.96 1.10 31.23
CA VAL A 329 43.48 0.02 32.07
C VAL A 329 44.81 -0.53 31.52
N SER A 330 44.95 -0.68 30.20
CA SER A 330 46.23 -1.08 29.57
C SER A 330 47.34 -0.06 29.85
N CYS A 331 47.10 1.22 29.56
CA CYS A 331 48.09 2.28 29.76
C CYS A 331 48.52 2.47 31.23
N LYS A 332 47.69 2.08 32.21
CA LYS A 332 48.09 2.03 33.63
C LYS A 332 49.10 0.90 33.89
N VAL A 333 48.82 -0.31 33.40
CA VAL A 333 49.75 -1.45 33.50
C VAL A 333 51.06 -1.16 32.76
N GLU A 334 50.99 -0.50 31.60
CA GLU A 334 52.17 -0.05 30.85
C GLU A 334 52.98 1.00 31.65
N ALA A 335 52.32 1.96 32.31
CA ALA A 335 52.99 2.94 33.17
C ALA A 335 53.63 2.30 34.41
N ASP A 336 52.97 1.32 35.04
CA ASP A 336 53.53 0.55 36.15
C ASP A 336 54.79 -0.22 35.69
N VAL A 337 54.76 -0.85 34.51
CA VAL A 337 55.92 -1.53 33.92
C VAL A 337 57.05 -0.56 33.60
N VAL A 338 56.77 0.60 32.99
CA VAL A 338 57.77 1.65 32.74
C VAL A 338 58.40 2.13 34.06
N HIS A 339 57.62 2.29 35.12
CA HIS A 339 58.15 2.66 36.43
C HIS A 339 59.09 1.57 37.00
N THR A 340 58.77 0.28 36.84
CA THR A 340 59.71 -0.79 37.24
C THR A 340 61.02 -0.79 36.44
N TRP A 341 60.98 -0.42 35.14
CA TRP A 341 62.18 -0.25 34.32
C TRP A 341 63.02 0.95 34.76
N ILE A 342 62.40 2.08 35.09
CA ILE A 342 63.10 3.27 35.63
C ILE A 342 63.86 2.89 36.91
N ASN A 343 63.16 2.29 37.88
CA ASN A 343 63.76 1.89 39.15
C ASN A 343 64.92 0.90 38.95
N PHE A 344 64.78 -0.08 38.06
CA PHE A 344 65.85 -1.02 37.71
C PHE A 344 67.07 -0.34 37.06
N LEU A 345 66.86 0.67 36.21
CA LEU A 345 67.95 1.42 35.58
C LEU A 345 68.67 2.33 36.58
N GLU A 346 67.95 2.94 37.53
CA GLU A 346 68.53 3.71 38.64
C GLU A 346 69.37 2.81 39.58
N ASP A 347 68.84 1.66 40.00
CA ASP A 347 69.58 0.64 40.76
C ASP A 347 70.84 0.16 40.00
N THR A 348 70.70 -0.12 38.70
CA THR A 348 71.83 -0.55 37.85
C THR A 348 72.89 0.54 37.71
N TRP A 349 72.46 1.81 37.55
CA TRP A 349 73.38 2.95 37.45
C TRP A 349 74.14 3.20 38.75
N THR A 350 73.49 3.11 39.92
CA THR A 350 74.20 3.26 41.21
C THR A 350 75.20 2.12 41.46
N LEU A 351 74.87 0.89 41.05
CA LEU A 351 75.80 -0.25 41.08
C LEU A 351 76.97 -0.07 40.10
N GLN A 352 76.72 0.47 38.90
CA GLN A 352 77.77 0.78 37.94
C GLN A 352 78.68 1.93 38.44
N ALA A 353 78.11 2.99 38.99
CA ALA A 353 78.85 4.13 39.52
C ALA A 353 79.77 3.72 40.68
N THR A 354 79.28 2.91 41.62
CA THR A 354 80.10 2.37 42.72
C THR A 354 81.17 1.38 42.21
N SER A 355 80.88 0.58 41.19
CA SER A 355 81.88 -0.29 40.52
C SER A 355 82.98 0.51 39.80
N ILE A 356 82.63 1.62 39.13
CA ILE A 356 83.59 2.56 38.55
C ILE A 356 84.41 3.24 39.65
N GLU A 357 83.78 3.70 40.73
CA GLU A 357 84.48 4.34 41.84
C GLU A 357 85.47 3.39 42.55
N MET A 358 85.11 2.10 42.68
CA MET A 358 86.04 1.06 43.16
C MET A 358 87.22 0.85 42.20
N LYS A 359 86.96 0.78 40.89
CA LYS A 359 88.02 0.67 39.87
C LYS A 359 88.91 1.91 39.84
N GLU A 360 88.36 3.11 39.98
CA GLU A 360 89.14 4.34 40.10
C GLU A 360 90.00 4.34 41.36
N LYS A 361 89.48 3.89 42.51
CA LYS A 361 90.27 3.75 43.75
C LYS A 361 91.41 2.77 43.56
N GLN A 362 91.20 1.67 42.84
CA GLN A 362 92.25 0.70 42.52
C GLN A 362 93.27 1.27 41.52
N ILE A 363 92.83 1.86 40.41
CA ILE A 363 93.69 2.53 39.42
C ILE A 363 94.50 3.66 40.08
N LYS A 364 93.92 4.45 40.99
CA LYS A 364 94.64 5.48 41.75
C LYS A 364 95.63 4.89 42.76
N SER A 365 95.43 3.66 43.24
CA SER A 365 96.43 2.95 44.05
C SER A 365 97.56 2.33 43.21
N GLU A 366 97.30 2.01 41.94
CA GLU A 366 98.27 1.47 40.98
C GLU A 366 99.07 2.61 40.30
N MET A 367 98.43 3.73 39.93
CA MET A 367 99.08 4.93 39.35
C MET A 367 100.02 5.68 40.32
N ILE A 368 100.09 5.29 41.60
CA ILE A 368 101.12 5.78 42.52
C ILE A 368 102.52 5.21 42.15
N SER A 369 102.62 4.24 41.23
CA SER A 369 103.90 3.68 40.77
C SER A 369 104.42 4.13 39.40
N ASP A 370 103.71 4.94 38.61
CA ASP A 370 104.20 5.43 37.31
C ASP A 370 103.76 6.88 37.00
N LEU A 371 104.62 7.63 36.31
CA LEU A 371 104.58 9.09 36.18
C LEU A 371 104.37 9.55 34.73
N ASP A 372 103.93 10.80 34.57
CA ASP A 372 103.89 11.63 33.34
C ASP A 372 103.04 11.13 32.16
N THR A 373 102.03 11.92 31.79
CA THR A 373 101.95 12.60 30.48
C THR A 373 100.89 13.70 30.56
N ASP A 374 101.27 14.94 30.25
CA ASP A 374 100.35 16.08 30.10
C ASP A 374 100.05 16.35 28.61
N VAL A 375 99.02 17.15 28.30
CA VAL A 375 98.64 17.67 26.98
C VAL A 375 98.09 16.65 25.95
N LEU A 376 96.79 16.29 26.05
CA LEU A 376 96.00 15.82 24.88
C LEU A 376 94.46 15.98 24.92
N ILE A 377 93.87 16.70 25.88
CA ILE A 377 92.42 16.57 26.17
C ILE A 377 91.50 17.52 25.37
N GLU A 378 91.98 18.70 24.95
CA GLU A 378 91.10 19.83 24.59
C GLU A 378 90.54 19.85 23.14
N SER A 379 90.93 18.91 22.26
CA SER A 379 90.58 18.98 20.81
C SER A 379 89.64 17.89 20.28
N TYR A 380 89.12 17.02 21.16
CA TYR A 380 88.17 15.95 20.82
C TYR A 380 86.70 16.28 21.15
N PRO A 381 86.35 16.86 22.32
CA PRO A 381 84.95 17.12 22.68
C PRO A 381 84.25 18.11 21.73
N THR A 382 84.93 19.20 21.37
CA THR A 382 84.36 20.32 20.61
C THR A 382 83.86 19.90 19.23
N LYS A 383 84.58 19.00 18.55
CA LYS A 383 84.22 18.55 17.19
C LYS A 383 82.92 17.74 17.17
N PHE A 384 82.76 16.86 18.14
CA PHE A 384 81.53 16.07 18.29
C PHE A 384 80.32 16.98 18.55
N LEU A 385 80.48 17.99 19.41
CA LEU A 385 79.44 18.99 19.69
C LEU A 385 79.10 19.87 18.48
N GLU A 386 80.09 20.23 17.65
CA GLU A 386 79.84 20.95 16.38
C GLU A 386 79.13 20.07 15.33
N GLU A 387 79.44 18.77 15.27
CA GLU A 387 78.77 17.81 14.38
C GLU A 387 77.31 17.55 14.81
N GLU A 388 77.06 17.35 16.11
CA GLU A 388 75.69 17.24 16.67
C GLU A 388 74.88 18.53 16.44
N TYR A 389 75.48 19.71 16.66
CA TYR A 389 74.82 20.99 16.38
C TYR A 389 74.38 21.10 14.93
N LEU A 390 75.27 20.77 13.97
CA LEU A 390 74.96 20.86 12.55
C LEU A 390 73.89 19.85 12.10
N GLU A 391 73.87 18.65 12.70
CA GLU A 391 72.81 17.67 12.43
C GLU A 391 71.45 18.13 12.99
N VAL A 392 71.42 18.73 14.19
CA VAL A 392 70.21 19.27 14.81
C VAL A 392 69.70 20.51 14.07
N GLU A 393 70.59 21.43 13.66
CA GLU A 393 70.27 22.58 12.82
C GLU A 393 69.63 22.11 11.49
N THR A 394 70.22 21.13 10.83
CA THR A 394 69.67 20.54 9.59
C THR A 394 68.28 19.93 9.81
N LYS A 395 68.07 19.22 10.92
CA LYS A 395 66.74 18.66 11.29
C LYS A 395 65.70 19.76 11.52
N ILE A 396 66.05 20.83 12.23
CA ILE A 396 65.15 21.96 12.52
C ILE A 396 64.76 22.71 11.24
N VAL A 397 65.74 23.06 10.38
CA VAL A 397 65.48 23.73 9.10
C VAL A 397 64.64 22.86 8.17
N THR A 398 64.85 21.54 8.16
CA THR A 398 64.04 20.59 7.38
C THR A 398 62.61 20.46 7.94
N ALA A 399 62.43 20.53 9.27
CA ALA A 399 61.09 20.53 9.88
C ALA A 399 60.32 21.81 9.54
N PHE A 400 60.97 22.99 9.53
CA PHE A 400 60.34 24.23 9.10
C PHE A 400 59.93 24.20 7.62
N SER A 401 60.80 23.74 6.71
CA SER A 401 60.45 23.68 5.28
C SER A 401 59.34 22.66 4.97
N ALA A 402 59.27 21.55 5.71
CA ALA A 402 58.13 20.65 5.66
C ALA A 402 56.84 21.31 6.16
N ALA A 403 56.89 22.07 7.26
CA ALA A 403 55.74 22.80 7.80
C ALA A 403 55.27 23.93 6.86
N ASP A 404 56.20 24.65 6.22
CA ASP A 404 55.89 25.66 5.19
C ASP A 404 55.19 25.02 3.98
N HIS A 405 55.64 23.84 3.52
CA HIS A 405 54.98 23.14 2.42
C HIS A 405 53.60 22.58 2.81
N MET A 406 53.43 22.10 4.05
CA MET A 406 52.11 21.73 4.59
C MET A 406 51.16 22.94 4.66
N LYS A 407 51.67 24.11 5.05
CA LYS A 407 50.94 25.39 5.05
C LYS A 407 50.53 25.78 3.64
N GLU A 408 51.43 25.68 2.67
CA GLU A 408 51.17 25.94 1.25
C GLU A 408 50.06 25.02 0.70
N LEU A 409 50.19 23.69 0.86
CA LEU A 409 49.19 22.72 0.39
C LEU A 409 47.80 23.01 0.98
N PHE A 410 47.73 23.27 2.29
CA PHE A 410 46.48 23.56 3.02
C PHE A 410 45.78 24.83 2.52
N TYR A 411 46.54 25.85 2.09
CA TYR A 411 45.96 27.08 1.53
C TYR A 411 45.75 27.01 0.01
N ALA A 412 46.50 26.19 -0.74
CA ALA A 412 46.42 26.09 -2.19
C ALA A 412 45.30 25.16 -2.71
N GLU A 413 45.01 24.05 -2.03
CA GLU A 413 44.05 23.05 -2.52
C GLU A 413 42.63 23.64 -2.62
N GLN A 414 42.06 23.80 -3.81
CA GLN A 414 40.79 24.55 -3.99
C GLN A 414 39.52 23.75 -3.64
N GLY A 415 39.64 22.46 -3.27
CA GLY A 415 38.50 21.53 -3.15
C GLY A 415 37.58 21.72 -1.95
N CYS A 416 38.10 22.07 -0.77
CA CYS A 416 37.31 22.17 0.47
C CYS A 416 37.54 23.49 1.21
N ARG A 417 36.46 24.24 1.52
CA ARG A 417 36.55 25.50 2.28
C ARG A 417 36.34 25.33 3.78
N SER A 418 35.50 24.39 4.21
CA SER A 418 35.07 24.20 5.61
C SER A 418 36.21 24.01 6.62
N ARG A 419 37.32 23.38 6.23
CA ARG A 419 38.49 23.17 7.12
C ARG A 419 39.48 24.33 7.11
N ARG A 420 39.44 25.23 6.12
CA ARG A 420 40.46 26.28 5.93
C ARG A 420 40.30 27.49 6.87
N GLU A 421 39.16 27.57 7.54
CA GLU A 421 38.79 28.59 8.53
C GLU A 421 38.83 28.05 9.97
N ASP A 422 39.35 26.83 10.16
CA ASP A 422 39.59 26.21 11.47
C ASP A 422 40.56 27.08 12.31
N PRO A 423 40.13 27.56 13.50
CA PRO A 423 40.94 28.44 14.32
C PRO A 423 42.15 27.73 14.92
N GLU A 424 42.03 26.45 15.29
CA GLU A 424 43.12 25.69 15.94
C GLU A 424 44.27 25.45 14.96
N VAL A 425 43.94 25.08 13.72
CA VAL A 425 44.94 24.91 12.64
C VAL A 425 45.64 26.23 12.32
N LYS A 426 44.89 27.35 12.34
CA LYS A 426 45.46 28.68 12.11
C LYS A 426 46.37 29.13 13.25
N GLU A 427 45.99 28.89 14.50
CA GLU A 427 46.85 29.15 15.67
C GLU A 427 48.11 28.29 15.64
N LEU A 428 48.02 27.02 15.24
CA LEU A 428 49.19 26.13 15.10
C LEU A 428 50.19 26.65 14.06
N PHE A 429 49.74 27.07 12.87
CA PHE A 429 50.64 27.66 11.86
C PHE A 429 51.24 28.99 12.32
N ASN A 430 50.48 29.83 13.04
CA ASN A 430 51.01 31.07 13.63
C ASN A 430 52.06 30.78 14.72
N ALA A 431 51.86 29.73 15.52
CA ALA A 431 52.81 29.32 16.56
C ALA A 431 54.11 28.80 15.96
N ILE A 432 54.05 27.98 14.90
CA ILE A 432 55.23 27.50 14.15
C ILE A 432 55.98 28.69 13.51
N GLU A 433 55.25 29.63 12.90
CA GLU A 433 55.84 30.83 12.30
C GLU A 433 56.49 31.75 13.34
N LYS A 434 55.92 31.83 14.56
CA LYS A 434 56.58 32.49 15.69
C LYS A 434 57.85 31.75 16.13
N ILE A 435 57.81 30.43 16.29
CA ILE A 435 58.99 29.62 16.68
C ILE A 435 60.11 29.75 15.63
N LYS A 436 59.76 29.88 14.35
CA LYS A 436 60.70 30.15 13.26
C LYS A 436 61.35 31.54 13.39
N LEU A 437 60.57 32.59 13.69
CA LEU A 437 61.11 33.93 13.98
C LEU A 437 61.97 33.96 15.26
N ASP A 438 61.56 33.25 16.30
CA ASP A 438 62.31 33.11 17.55
C ASP A 438 63.65 32.35 17.30
N PHE A 439 63.68 31.38 16.37
CA PHE A 439 64.89 30.66 15.92
C PHE A 439 65.81 31.52 15.04
N ASP A 440 65.27 32.18 14.01
CA ASP A 440 66.00 33.09 13.11
C ASP A 440 66.60 34.30 13.85
N SER A 441 66.14 34.58 15.08
CA SER A 441 66.68 35.61 15.98
C SER A 441 67.87 35.16 16.83
N ILE A 442 68.24 33.87 16.81
CA ILE A 442 69.39 33.34 17.56
C ILE A 442 70.66 33.56 16.72
N GLU A 443 71.69 34.19 17.31
CA GLU A 443 72.97 34.39 16.63
C GLU A 443 73.68 33.04 16.42
N ARG A 444 73.78 32.61 15.15
CA ARG A 444 74.40 31.34 14.76
C ARG A 444 75.89 31.31 15.12
N PRO A 445 76.37 30.35 15.93
CA PRO A 445 77.79 30.24 16.28
C PRO A 445 78.68 29.98 15.06
N LEU A 446 79.92 30.48 15.12
CA LEU A 446 80.95 30.24 14.11
C LEU A 446 81.62 28.87 14.33
N LEU A 447 81.06 27.83 13.72
CA LEU A 447 81.58 26.46 13.78
C LEU A 447 82.97 26.36 13.12
N GLU A 448 83.98 25.83 13.82
CA GLU A 448 85.31 25.68 13.24
C GLU A 448 85.36 24.54 12.19
N ILE A 449 84.55 23.49 12.32
CA ILE A 449 84.42 22.44 11.31
C ILE A 449 83.93 23.03 9.98
N GLU A 450 82.94 23.92 10.00
CA GLU A 450 82.44 24.58 8.79
C GLU A 450 83.50 25.53 8.20
N ALA A 451 84.20 26.29 9.05
CA ALA A 451 85.31 27.15 8.62
C ALA A 451 86.49 26.35 8.03
N GLN A 452 86.82 25.19 8.59
CA GLN A 452 87.87 24.28 8.09
C GLN A 452 87.43 23.59 6.79
N LYS A 453 86.15 23.21 6.66
CA LYS A 453 85.58 22.68 5.42
C LYS A 453 85.63 23.73 4.30
N ALA A 454 85.17 24.95 4.54
CA ALA A 454 85.24 26.05 3.59
C ALA A 454 86.68 26.45 3.21
N ARG A 455 87.65 26.27 4.11
CA ARG A 455 89.10 26.41 3.80
C ARG A 455 89.61 25.27 2.90
N LYS A 456 89.20 24.02 3.14
CA LYS A 456 89.56 22.87 2.29
C LYS A 456 88.95 22.99 0.89
N GLU A 457 87.69 23.37 0.77
CA GLU A 457 86.98 23.54 -0.51
C GLU A 457 87.56 24.70 -1.35
N LYS A 458 88.02 25.79 -0.70
CA LYS A 458 88.77 26.87 -1.37
C LYS A 458 90.19 26.44 -1.78
N ALA A 459 90.78 25.46 -1.11
CA ALA A 459 92.08 24.90 -1.51
C ALA A 459 91.94 23.97 -2.73
N THR A 460 91.01 23.00 -2.70
CA THR A 460 90.82 22.04 -3.82
C THR A 460 90.40 22.73 -5.12
N HIS A 461 89.60 23.80 -5.09
CA HIS A 461 89.26 24.57 -6.28
C HIS A 461 90.43 25.36 -6.92
N SER A 462 91.64 25.32 -6.35
CA SER A 462 92.82 26.01 -6.90
C SER A 462 93.79 25.10 -7.67
N GLU A 463 93.65 23.78 -7.62
CA GLU A 463 94.62 22.84 -8.22
C GLU A 463 94.13 22.15 -9.51
N GLU A 464 92.81 22.01 -9.73
CA GLU A 464 92.24 21.34 -10.94
C GLU A 464 91.84 22.31 -12.07
N MET A 465 92.78 23.15 -12.53
CA MET A 465 92.62 23.96 -13.76
C MET A 465 93.81 23.83 -14.72
N GLN A 466 94.14 22.59 -15.12
CA GLN A 466 94.94 22.34 -16.33
C GLN A 466 94.76 20.95 -16.94
N GLN A 467 94.71 20.91 -18.28
CA GLN A 467 94.86 19.74 -19.17
C GLN A 467 93.67 18.76 -19.36
N HIS A 468 92.78 19.18 -20.28
CA HIS A 468 92.52 18.47 -21.55
C HIS A 468 92.04 17.00 -21.61
N SER A 469 90.72 16.88 -21.90
CA SER A 469 90.19 16.33 -23.17
C SER A 469 90.13 14.81 -23.43
N THR A 470 89.16 14.44 -24.31
CA THR A 470 88.91 13.13 -24.97
C THR A 470 88.43 11.97 -24.07
N SER A 471 87.25 11.34 -24.31
CA SER A 471 86.78 10.48 -25.44
C SER A 471 87.07 8.99 -25.16
N SER A 472 86.20 7.99 -25.43
CA SER A 472 84.96 7.92 -26.24
C SER A 472 84.11 6.67 -25.92
N HIS A 473 82.80 6.72 -26.22
CA HIS A 473 81.85 5.66 -26.72
C HIS A 473 81.90 4.21 -26.16
N ALA A 474 80.80 3.45 -26.03
CA ALA A 474 79.72 3.14 -26.99
C ALA A 474 78.56 2.37 -26.29
N ALA A 475 77.33 2.24 -26.79
CA ALA A 475 76.60 2.88 -27.90
C ALA A 475 75.05 2.69 -27.78
N ASP A 476 74.34 3.48 -28.59
CA ASP A 476 72.91 3.55 -28.97
C ASP A 476 72.21 2.23 -29.44
N PRO A 477 70.86 2.15 -29.69
CA PRO A 477 69.99 3.25 -30.16
C PRO A 477 68.49 3.38 -29.78
N ILE A 478 68.09 4.66 -29.73
CA ILE A 478 66.87 5.37 -30.23
C ILE A 478 66.10 4.62 -31.36
N PRO A 479 64.73 4.58 -31.40
CA PRO A 479 63.96 5.75 -31.88
C PRO A 479 62.52 6.03 -31.36
N SER A 480 62.23 7.34 -31.22
CA SER A 480 60.90 8.02 -31.28
C SER A 480 60.53 8.31 -32.78
N PRO A 481 59.65 9.28 -33.18
CA PRO A 481 58.62 10.15 -32.53
C PRO A 481 57.20 9.92 -33.16
N LYS A 482 56.12 10.72 -33.10
CA LYS A 482 55.79 12.19 -33.14
C LYS A 482 54.38 12.41 -32.51
N TYR A 483 53.94 13.57 -31.97
CA TYR A 483 53.68 14.93 -32.56
C TYR A 483 52.76 14.89 -33.81
N ILE A 484 51.81 15.80 -34.10
CA ILE A 484 51.44 17.20 -33.72
C ILE A 484 49.87 17.20 -33.51
N ALA A 485 49.16 17.99 -32.68
CA ALA A 485 49.01 19.46 -32.48
C ALA A 485 48.71 19.81 -30.98
N ASP A 486 48.52 21.05 -30.46
CA ASP A 486 48.03 22.38 -30.91
C ASP A 486 46.48 22.50 -31.04
N ASP A 487 45.78 23.49 -30.49
CA ASP A 487 46.13 24.92 -30.26
C ASP A 487 45.55 25.51 -28.92
N SER A 488 45.78 26.80 -28.65
CA SER A 488 45.29 27.63 -27.52
C SER A 488 44.84 29.02 -28.06
N PRO A 489 44.66 30.14 -27.31
CA PRO A 489 44.52 30.36 -25.86
C PRO A 489 43.35 31.30 -25.42
N MET A 490 43.20 31.43 -24.10
CA MET A 490 42.86 32.68 -23.36
C MET A 490 41.40 33.22 -23.19
N GLU A 491 41.33 34.14 -22.21
CA GLU A 491 40.28 35.11 -21.80
C GLU A 491 38.95 34.67 -21.12
N SER A 492 39.00 34.69 -19.78
CA SER A 492 38.38 35.77 -18.95
C SER A 492 36.85 36.02 -18.97
N SER A 493 36.24 35.72 -17.82
CA SER A 493 35.30 36.59 -17.06
C SER A 493 33.98 37.09 -17.69
N LYS A 494 32.83 36.60 -17.19
CA LYS A 494 31.94 37.39 -16.28
C LYS A 494 30.69 36.65 -15.76
N SER A 495 30.17 37.19 -14.66
CA SER A 495 28.99 36.83 -13.87
C SER A 495 27.62 37.14 -14.52
N VAL A 496 26.58 36.34 -14.21
CA VAL A 496 25.18 36.79 -13.99
C VAL A 496 24.48 35.88 -12.97
N THR A 497 23.71 36.48 -12.05
CA THR A 497 22.53 35.91 -11.33
C THR A 497 21.33 36.83 -11.64
N PRO A 498 20.04 36.46 -11.46
CA PRO A 498 19.44 35.35 -10.69
C PRO A 498 18.56 34.42 -11.59
N THR A 499 17.71 33.48 -11.14
CA THR A 499 16.42 33.63 -10.42
C THR A 499 15.88 32.24 -10.03
N ALA A 500 14.88 32.15 -9.14
CA ALA A 500 14.24 30.89 -8.74
C ALA A 500 13.17 30.42 -9.73
N GLU A 501 12.99 29.09 -9.85
CA GLU A 501 11.85 28.44 -10.47
C GLU A 501 11.28 27.33 -9.57
N GLN A 502 10.05 26.91 -9.83
CA GLN A 502 9.27 25.98 -8.99
C GLN A 502 9.30 24.56 -9.58
N HIS A 503 9.34 23.52 -8.74
CA HIS A 503 9.10 22.15 -9.18
C HIS A 503 7.61 21.85 -9.29
N ASP A 504 7.20 21.30 -10.43
CA ASP A 504 5.83 20.89 -10.75
C ASP A 504 5.64 19.36 -10.56
N PRO A 505 4.73 18.92 -9.68
CA PRO A 505 4.51 17.50 -9.39
C PRO A 505 3.68 16.75 -10.44
N GLU A 506 3.01 17.40 -11.39
CA GLU A 506 2.09 16.72 -12.32
C GLU A 506 2.84 15.81 -13.32
N SER A 507 4.12 16.10 -13.56
CA SER A 507 5.00 15.35 -14.49
C SER A 507 5.37 13.92 -14.05
N GLU A 508 5.27 13.58 -12.76
CA GLU A 508 5.58 12.24 -12.24
C GLU A 508 4.43 11.24 -12.48
N LEU A 509 3.17 11.68 -12.44
CA LEU A 509 1.99 10.79 -12.54
C LEU A 509 1.88 10.11 -13.91
N ALA A 510 2.11 10.86 -15.00
CA ALA A 510 2.06 10.35 -16.37
C ALA A 510 3.12 9.28 -16.69
N LYS A 511 4.09 9.09 -15.78
CA LYS A 511 5.16 8.09 -15.89
C LYS A 511 4.71 6.72 -15.38
N PHE A 512 3.88 6.67 -14.33
CA PHE A 512 3.41 5.43 -13.71
C PHE A 512 2.30 4.72 -14.50
N GLU A 513 1.34 5.45 -15.08
CA GLU A 513 0.30 4.82 -15.93
C GLU A 513 0.88 4.09 -17.15
N LYS A 514 2.07 4.50 -17.61
CA LYS A 514 2.77 3.89 -18.75
C LYS A 514 3.49 2.58 -18.40
N GLU A 515 3.70 2.29 -17.13
CA GLU A 515 4.46 1.12 -16.67
C GLU A 515 3.56 -0.12 -16.45
N PHE A 516 2.26 0.08 -16.17
CA PHE A 516 1.25 -0.99 -16.09
C PHE A 516 0.71 -1.39 -17.48
N GLY A 517 1.61 -1.83 -18.35
CA GLY A 517 1.31 -2.24 -19.72
C GLY A 517 0.54 -3.56 -19.83
N ASN A 518 -0.80 -3.47 -19.86
CA ASN A 518 -1.74 -4.33 -20.61
C ASN A 518 -1.31 -5.80 -20.85
N VAL A 519 -1.58 -6.69 -19.88
CA VAL A 519 -1.40 -8.16 -20.03
C VAL A 519 -2.75 -8.86 -20.16
N GLY A 520 -3.34 -8.77 -21.36
CA GLY A 520 -4.31 -9.78 -21.81
C GLY A 520 -3.55 -11.04 -22.22
N MET A 521 -3.66 -12.11 -21.42
CA MET A 521 -3.04 -13.40 -21.72
C MET A 521 -4.11 -14.43 -22.07
N ASP A 522 -4.20 -14.77 -23.36
CA ASP A 522 -5.15 -15.76 -23.86
C ASP A 522 -4.85 -17.16 -23.31
N TYR A 523 -5.80 -17.73 -22.56
CA TYR A 523 -5.82 -19.15 -22.23
C TYR A 523 -6.94 -19.85 -23.00
N SER A 524 -6.56 -20.86 -23.77
CA SER A 524 -7.43 -21.56 -24.72
C SER A 524 -8.45 -22.48 -24.03
N ASN A 525 -9.69 -22.47 -24.52
CA ASN A 525 -10.84 -23.25 -24.03
C ASN A 525 -10.73 -24.78 -24.29
N ALA A 526 -9.54 -25.40 -24.15
CA ALA A 526 -9.24 -26.72 -24.70
C ALA A 526 -8.95 -27.83 -23.67
N GLU A 527 -8.72 -27.53 -22.39
CA GLU A 527 -8.13 -28.50 -21.44
C GLU A 527 -8.83 -28.58 -20.07
N ILE A 528 -10.17 -28.46 -20.04
CA ILE A 528 -11.00 -28.81 -18.85
C ILE A 528 -12.17 -29.70 -19.30
N GLY A 529 -11.85 -30.95 -19.66
CA GLY A 529 -12.77 -31.93 -20.23
C GLY A 529 -13.02 -33.16 -19.34
N GLY A 530 -13.09 -32.98 -18.01
CA GLY A 530 -13.40 -34.08 -17.08
C GLY A 530 -13.11 -33.74 -15.61
N TRP A 531 -14.18 -33.39 -14.87
CA TRP A 531 -14.25 -33.38 -13.40
C TRP A 531 -15.67 -33.86 -13.00
N GLU A 532 -15.79 -34.53 -11.86
CA GLU A 532 -16.79 -35.59 -11.55
C GLU A 532 -18.27 -35.14 -11.38
N PHE A 533 -18.69 -33.96 -11.86
CA PHE A 533 -20.09 -33.52 -11.76
C PHE A 533 -21.03 -34.21 -12.77
N ASP A 534 -20.54 -34.59 -13.94
CA ASP A 534 -21.34 -35.25 -14.98
C ASP A 534 -21.73 -36.69 -14.59
N GLU A 535 -20.91 -37.35 -13.74
CA GLU A 535 -21.11 -38.73 -13.31
C GLU A 535 -22.34 -38.86 -12.37
N LEU A 536 -22.57 -37.85 -11.51
CA LEU A 536 -23.77 -37.77 -10.67
C LEU A 536 -25.06 -37.47 -11.45
N GLU A 537 -25.00 -36.72 -12.57
CA GLU A 537 -26.17 -36.59 -13.44
C GLU A 537 -26.43 -37.90 -14.20
N GLN A 538 -25.38 -38.65 -14.56
CA GLN A 538 -25.49 -39.94 -15.23
C GLN A 538 -26.03 -41.04 -14.29
N GLU A 539 -25.70 -41.01 -13.00
CA GLU A 539 -26.27 -41.88 -11.98
C GLU A 539 -27.76 -41.58 -11.74
N LEU A 540 -28.14 -40.31 -11.56
CA LEU A 540 -29.56 -39.90 -11.45
C LEU A 540 -30.40 -40.26 -12.70
N ARG A 541 -29.82 -40.18 -13.90
CA ARG A 541 -30.46 -40.64 -15.15
C ARG A 541 -30.56 -42.17 -15.25
N SER A 542 -29.74 -42.90 -14.52
CA SER A 542 -29.74 -44.37 -14.46
C SER A 542 -30.73 -44.91 -13.42
N GLU A 543 -30.93 -44.22 -12.30
CA GLU A 543 -31.98 -44.54 -11.31
C GLU A 543 -33.38 -44.19 -11.83
N ALA A 544 -33.52 -43.12 -12.63
CA ALA A 544 -34.79 -42.72 -13.23
C ALA A 544 -35.35 -43.67 -14.32
N ASN A 545 -34.72 -44.84 -14.54
CA ASN A 545 -35.02 -45.73 -15.67
C ASN A 545 -35.01 -47.23 -15.26
N LYS A 546 -35.45 -47.53 -14.03
CA LYS A 546 -35.56 -48.87 -13.43
C LYS A 546 -36.91 -49.10 -12.76
#